data_AF-A0A7S2F3W1-F1
#
_entry.id   AF-A0A7S2F3W1-F1
#
_cell.length_a   1.000
_cell.length_b   1.000
_cell.length_c   1.000
_cell.angle_alpha   90.00
_cell.angle_beta   90.00
_cell.angle_gamma   90.00
#
_symmetry.space_group_name_H-M   'P 1'
#
loop_
_entity.id
_entity.type
_entity.pdbx_description
1 polymer ?
#
loop_
_entity_poly.entity_id
_entity_poly.type
_entity_poly.pdbx_seq_one_letter_code
_entity_poly.pdbx_strand_id
1 'polypeptide(L)'
;ALLMSNITPPTKIGDEATFVVTDIEGSTALAEMDEVTAATCAEVHNSILRDQLKKHGGCEVSTAGDAFTVVFRNACDALEWACSCQLALTDSEEWPKELVAISKDVPTVADV
;
A
#
# COMPACT_ATOMS: atom_id res chain seq x y z
N ALA A 1 -11.93 12.38 4.46
CA ALA A 1 -11.36 13.39 5.37
C ALA A 1 -9.85 13.31 5.26
N LEU A 2 -9.17 14.39 4.85
CA LEU A 2 -7.72 14.45 4.73
C LEU A 2 -7.11 14.21 6.11
N LEU A 3 -6.56 13.02 6.33
CA LEU A 3 -5.90 12.67 7.58
C LEU A 3 -4.67 13.56 7.72
N MET A 4 -4.70 14.39 8.76
CA MET A 4 -3.64 15.28 9.18
C MET A 4 -2.43 14.46 9.65
N SER A 5 -1.57 14.02 8.72
CA SER A 5 -0.19 13.66 9.09
C SER A 5 0.60 14.95 9.26
N ASN A 6 1.43 15.03 10.30
CA ASN A 6 2.25 16.20 10.70
C ASN A 6 3.38 16.54 9.70
N ILE A 7 3.21 16.17 8.44
CA ILE A 7 4.21 16.30 7.40
C ILE A 7 3.64 17.20 6.35
N THR A 8 4.06 18.45 6.44
CA THR A 8 3.87 19.41 5.38
C THR A 8 4.69 18.91 4.20
N PRO A 9 4.06 18.52 3.07
CA PRO A 9 4.80 18.19 1.86
C PRO A 9 5.71 19.36 1.50
N PRO A 10 6.84 19.12 0.81
CA PRO A 10 7.70 20.20 0.35
C PRO A 10 6.88 21.26 -0.40
N THR A 11 6.87 22.49 0.12
CA THR A 11 6.01 23.59 -0.39
C THR A 11 6.80 24.65 -1.15
N LYS A 12 8.13 24.55 -1.19
CA LYS A 12 8.99 25.50 -1.89
C LYS A 12 9.50 24.91 -3.20
N ILE A 13 9.54 25.74 -4.23
CA ILE A 13 10.19 25.41 -5.49
C ILE A 13 11.69 25.17 -5.21
N GLY A 14 12.17 23.96 -5.51
CA GLY A 14 13.55 23.53 -5.27
C GLY A 14 13.73 22.54 -4.11
N ASP A 15 12.70 22.28 -3.30
CA ASP A 15 12.74 21.19 -2.32
C ASP A 15 12.65 19.83 -3.03
N GLU A 16 13.45 18.86 -2.59
CA GLU A 16 13.35 17.49 -3.09
C GLU A 16 12.15 16.76 -2.47
N ALA A 17 11.52 15.90 -3.27
CA ALA A 17 10.40 15.06 -2.86
C ALA A 17 10.54 13.69 -3.51
N THR A 18 10.20 12.64 -2.77
CA THR A 18 10.15 11.28 -3.32
C THR A 18 8.70 10.82 -3.36
N PHE A 19 8.23 10.47 -4.55
CA PHE A 19 6.91 9.90 -4.76
C PHE A 19 7.02 8.38 -4.86
N VAL A 20 6.07 7.69 -4.24
CA VAL A 20 5.89 6.24 -4.40
C VAL A 20 4.47 6.01 -4.90
N VAL A 21 4.36 5.19 -5.93
CA VAL A 21 3.08 4.73 -6.48
C VAL A 21 3.02 3.23 -6.26
N THR A 22 1.90 2.76 -5.72
CA THR A 22 1.63 1.34 -5.51
C THR A 22 0.42 0.91 -6.33
N ASP A 23 0.33 -0.38 -6.59
CA ASP A 23 -0.84 -1.02 -7.20
C ASP A 23 -0.92 -2.46 -6.68
N ILE A 24 -2.13 -3.04 -6.62
CA ILE A 24 -2.27 -4.46 -6.28
C ILE A 24 -2.19 -5.28 -7.57
N GLU A 25 -1.18 -6.13 -7.66
CA GLU A 25 -1.09 -7.09 -8.76
C GLU A 25 -2.29 -8.06 -8.71
N GLY A 26 -2.95 -8.25 -9.86
CA GLY A 26 -4.12 -9.12 -9.95
C GLY A 26 -5.40 -8.54 -9.33
N SER A 27 -5.47 -7.23 -9.07
CA SER A 27 -6.65 -6.59 -8.47
C SER A 27 -7.94 -6.76 -9.25
N THR A 28 -7.87 -6.95 -10.57
CA THR A 28 -9.04 -7.31 -11.38
C THR A 28 -9.59 -8.68 -11.00
N ALA A 29 -8.73 -9.68 -10.84
CA ALA A 29 -9.15 -11.02 -10.41
C ALA A 29 -9.67 -11.02 -8.96
N LEU A 30 -9.07 -10.20 -8.09
CA LEU A 30 -9.58 -9.98 -6.74
C LEU A 30 -10.99 -9.36 -6.76
N ALA A 31 -11.23 -8.37 -7.62
CA ALA A 31 -12.53 -7.71 -7.75
C ALA A 31 -13.61 -8.60 -8.38
N GLU A 32 -13.23 -9.62 -9.16
CA GLU A 32 -14.14 -10.61 -9.75
C GLU A 32 -14.57 -11.73 -8.79
N MET A 33 -13.99 -11.78 -7.57
CA MET A 33 -14.47 -12.65 -6.50
C MET A 33 -15.84 -12.20 -5.97
N ASP A 34 -16.23 -12.67 -4.78
CA ASP A 34 -17.35 -12.10 -4.06
C ASP A 34 -17.00 -10.71 -3.49
N GLU A 35 -18.01 -9.83 -3.49
CA GLU A 35 -17.90 -8.44 -3.07
C GLU A 35 -17.36 -8.28 -1.65
N VAL A 36 -17.70 -9.21 -0.75
CA VAL A 36 -17.31 -9.14 0.66
C VAL A 36 -15.81 -9.41 0.80
N THR A 37 -15.31 -10.48 0.20
CA THR A 37 -13.88 -10.83 0.21
C THR A 37 -13.04 -9.72 -0.42
N ALA A 38 -13.44 -9.21 -1.59
CA ALA A 38 -12.73 -8.13 -2.26
C ALA A 38 -12.65 -6.86 -1.38
N ALA A 39 -13.77 -6.48 -0.75
CA ALA A 39 -13.81 -5.33 0.15
C ALA A 39 -12.93 -5.53 1.40
N THR A 40 -12.94 -6.72 2.00
CA THR A 40 -12.10 -7.02 3.17
C THR A 40 -10.62 -7.02 2.80
N CYS A 41 -10.22 -7.60 1.67
CA CYS A 41 -8.84 -7.55 1.19
C CYS A 41 -8.38 -6.09 0.96
N ALA A 42 -9.21 -5.27 0.34
CA ALA A 42 -8.92 -3.85 0.14
C ALA A 42 -8.79 -3.09 1.46
N GLU A 43 -9.64 -3.40 2.45
CA GLU A 43 -9.57 -2.80 3.78
C GLU A 43 -8.26 -3.15 4.50
N VAL A 44 -7.88 -4.44 4.53
CA VAL A 44 -6.63 -4.92 5.14
C VAL A 44 -5.42 -4.25 4.48
N HIS A 45 -5.36 -4.27 3.14
CA HIS A 45 -4.30 -3.61 2.37
C HIS A 45 -4.19 -2.12 2.73
N ASN A 46 -5.31 -1.38 2.64
CA ASN A 46 -5.33 0.06 2.85
C ASN A 46 -4.99 0.44 4.29
N SER A 47 -5.42 -0.36 5.26
CA SER A 47 -5.11 -0.16 6.67
C SER A 47 -3.61 -0.28 6.93
N ILE A 48 -2.99 -1.37 6.44
CA ILE A 48 -1.57 -1.63 6.59
C ILE A 48 -0.73 -0.51 5.96
N LEU A 49 -1.01 -0.14 4.71
CA LEU A 49 -0.27 0.92 4.02
C LEU A 49 -0.35 2.25 4.78
N ARG A 50 -1.54 2.65 5.25
CA ARG A 50 -1.74 3.89 6.00
C ARG A 50 -1.06 3.86 7.36
N ASP A 51 -1.02 2.72 8.03
CA ASP A 51 -0.36 2.59 9.32
C ASP A 51 1.17 2.64 9.19
N GLN A 52 1.75 2.01 8.17
CA GLN A 52 3.17 2.18 7.86
C GLN A 52 3.47 3.62 7.43
N LEU A 53 2.56 4.26 6.68
CA LEU A 53 2.73 5.64 6.21
C LEU A 53 2.86 6.62 7.38
N LYS A 54 2.04 6.45 8.42
CA LYS A 54 2.12 7.25 9.65
C LYS A 54 3.45 7.05 10.39
N LYS A 55 3.98 5.82 10.42
CA LYS A 55 5.23 5.49 11.13
C LYS A 55 6.46 6.11 10.45
N HIS A 56 6.47 6.13 9.12
CA HIS A 56 7.64 6.54 8.33
C HIS A 56 7.56 7.97 7.82
N GLY A 57 6.52 8.68 8.21
CA GLY A 57 6.39 10.08 7.86
C GLY A 57 6.15 10.32 6.36
N GLY A 58 5.29 9.51 5.75
CA GLY A 58 4.77 9.82 4.43
C GLY A 58 3.46 10.61 4.50
N CYS A 59 3.06 11.16 3.35
CA CYS A 59 1.76 11.80 3.16
C CYS A 59 1.04 11.16 1.98
N GLU A 60 -0.23 10.84 2.16
CA GLU A 60 -1.11 10.33 1.09
C GLU A 60 -1.51 11.51 0.20
N VAL A 61 -1.10 11.47 -1.07
CA VAL A 61 -1.45 12.49 -2.06
C VAL A 61 -2.79 12.17 -2.69
N SER A 62 -2.97 10.91 -3.08
CA SER A 62 -4.16 10.41 -3.74
C SER A 62 -4.29 8.90 -3.55
N THR A 63 -5.53 8.42 -3.59
CA THR A 63 -5.87 7.01 -3.72
C THR A 63 -6.82 6.87 -4.91
N ALA A 64 -6.51 5.97 -5.84
CA ALA A 64 -7.33 5.70 -7.02
C ALA A 64 -7.58 4.19 -7.12
N GLY A 65 -8.75 3.75 -6.66
CA GLY A 65 -9.02 2.32 -6.51
C GLY A 65 -8.16 1.71 -5.39
N ASP A 66 -7.35 0.72 -5.76
CA ASP A 66 -6.36 0.01 -4.96
C ASP A 66 -4.96 0.66 -4.97
N ALA A 67 -4.72 1.57 -5.90
CA ALA A 67 -3.45 2.27 -6.04
C ALA A 67 -3.31 3.44 -5.04
N PHE A 68 -2.15 3.52 -4.38
CA PHE A 68 -1.77 4.66 -3.55
C PHE A 68 -0.71 5.49 -4.25
N THR A 69 -0.84 6.81 -4.16
CA THR A 69 0.24 7.74 -4.44
C THR A 69 0.59 8.48 -3.16
N VAL A 70 1.81 8.27 -2.68
CA VAL A 70 2.32 8.86 -1.43
C VAL A 70 3.59 9.64 -1.70
N VAL A 71 3.89 10.59 -0.81
CA VAL A 71 5.08 11.45 -0.91
C VAL A 71 5.86 11.49 0.40
N PHE A 72 7.18 11.49 0.28
CA PHE A 72 8.16 11.58 1.36
C PHE A 72 9.13 12.73 1.11
N ARG A 73 9.79 13.20 2.18
CA ARG A 73 10.82 14.25 2.08
C ARG A 73 12.12 13.76 1.46
N ASN A 74 12.42 12.46 1.54
CA ASN A 74 13.63 11.87 0.99
C ASN A 74 13.38 10.40 0.57
N ALA A 75 14.32 9.85 -0.20
CA ALA A 75 14.19 8.52 -0.78
C ALA A 75 14.40 7.37 0.23
N CYS A 76 15.10 7.62 1.34
CA CYS A 76 15.35 6.59 2.36
C CYS A 76 14.05 6.26 3.10
N ASP A 77 13.31 7.29 3.56
CA ASP A 77 12.02 7.13 4.23
C ASP A 77 11.00 6.39 3.32
N ALA A 78 11.01 6.74 2.02
CA ALA A 78 10.16 6.10 1.01
C ALA A 78 10.49 4.61 0.84
N LEU A 79 11.78 4.25 0.79
CA LEU A 79 12.24 2.88 0.65
C LEU A 79 11.92 2.05 1.91
N GLU A 80 12.21 2.60 3.09
CA GLU A 80 11.88 1.95 4.37
C GLU A 80 10.37 1.69 4.48
N TRP A 81 9.55 2.64 4.04
CA TRP A 81 8.10 2.48 3.96
C TRP A 81 7.69 1.37 3.02
N ALA A 82 8.22 1.36 1.80
CA ALA A 82 7.90 0.30 0.83
C ALA A 82 8.25 -1.09 1.38
N CYS A 83 9.44 -1.26 1.96
CA CYS A 83 9.85 -2.53 2.56
C CYS A 83 8.96 -2.93 3.74
N SER A 84 8.64 -1.99 4.64
CA SER A 84 7.81 -2.28 5.82
C SER A 84 6.36 -2.58 5.46
N CYS A 85 5.83 -1.96 4.40
CA CYS A 85 4.54 -2.35 3.82
C CYS A 85 4.57 -3.79 3.35
N GLN A 86 5.56 -4.20 2.55
CA GLN A 86 5.65 -5.57 2.04
C GLN A 86 5.77 -6.61 3.16
N LEU A 87 6.60 -6.34 4.18
CA LEU A 87 6.70 -7.21 5.36
C LEU A 87 5.37 -7.30 6.12
N ALA A 88 4.73 -6.16 6.40
CA ALA A 88 3.46 -6.13 7.13
C ALA A 88 2.30 -6.78 6.36
N LEU A 89 2.26 -6.63 5.03
CA LEU A 89 1.29 -7.32 4.17
C LEU A 89 1.51 -8.84 4.23
N THR A 90 2.76 -9.29 4.24
CA THR A 90 3.12 -10.73 4.29
C THR A 90 2.79 -11.34 5.65
N ASP A 91 3.08 -10.63 6.74
CA ASP A 91 2.92 -11.13 8.11
C ASP A 91 1.48 -10.97 8.64
N SER A 92 0.59 -10.33 7.91
CA SER A 92 -0.79 -10.08 8.35
C SER A 92 -1.59 -11.37 8.46
N GLU A 93 -2.22 -11.59 9.61
CA GLU A 93 -3.16 -12.69 9.84
C GLU A 93 -4.62 -12.31 9.49
N GLU A 94 -4.85 -11.07 9.05
CA GLU A 94 -6.20 -10.51 8.80
C GLU A 94 -6.74 -10.85 7.41
N TRP A 95 -5.95 -11.50 6.55
CA TRP A 95 -6.38 -11.86 5.20
C TRP A 95 -7.52 -12.90 5.19
N PRO A 96 -8.55 -12.71 4.35
CA PRO A 96 -9.57 -13.73 4.11
C PRO A 96 -8.96 -15.04 3.61
N LYS A 97 -9.51 -16.18 4.04
CA LYS A 97 -9.00 -17.51 3.66
C LYS A 97 -9.21 -17.79 2.18
N GLU A 98 -10.23 -17.17 1.61
CA GLU A 98 -10.63 -17.22 0.21
C GLU A 98 -9.53 -16.65 -0.71
N LEU A 99 -8.72 -15.70 -0.23
CA LEU A 99 -7.59 -15.12 -0.98
C LEU A 99 -6.51 -16.17 -1.29
N VAL A 100 -6.29 -17.13 -0.39
CA VAL A 100 -5.30 -18.22 -0.58
C VAL A 100 -5.62 -19.07 -1.80
N ALA A 101 -6.90 -19.15 -2.19
CA ALA A 101 -7.32 -19.90 -3.38
C ALA A 101 -6.83 -19.27 -4.69
N ILE A 102 -6.61 -17.94 -4.73
CA ILE A 102 -6.13 -17.21 -5.91
C ILE A 102 -4.61 -17.40 -6.10
N SER A 103 -3.86 -17.49 -5.00
CA SER A 103 -2.39 -17.54 -5.04
C SER A 103 -1.79 -18.76 -5.75
N LYS A 104 -2.59 -19.80 -6.04
CA LYS A 104 -2.08 -21.04 -6.64
C LYS A 104 -1.62 -20.90 -8.09
N ASP A 105 -2.06 -19.86 -8.78
CA ASP A 105 -1.75 -19.63 -10.19
C ASP A 105 -0.82 -18.42 -10.42
N VAL A 106 -0.40 -17.72 -9.36
CA VAL A 106 0.52 -16.56 -9.44
C VAL A 106 1.91 -16.99 -8.98
N PRO A 107 2.96 -16.86 -9.83
CA PRO A 107 4.33 -17.14 -9.42
C PRO A 107 4.70 -16.30 -8.21
N THR A 108 5.18 -16.94 -7.16
CA THR A 108 5.68 -16.26 -5.97
C THR A 108 7.12 -15.81 -6.18
N VAL A 109 7.61 -14.90 -5.33
CA VAL A 109 9.02 -14.43 -5.37
C VAL A 109 10.03 -15.58 -5.15
N ALA A 110 9.57 -16.74 -4.68
CA ALA A 110 10.38 -17.96 -4.60
C ALA A 110 10.56 -18.68 -5.94
N ASP A 111 9.81 -18.29 -6.98
CA ASP A 111 9.80 -18.90 -8.32
C ASP A 111 10.71 -18.16 -9.33
N VAL A 112 11.42 -17.11 -8.90
CA VAL A 112 12.46 -16.35 -9.65
C VAL A 112 13.86 -16.59 -9.10
#